data_AF-A0AAU4BJ75-F1
#
_entry.id   AF-A0AAU4BJ75-F1
#
_cell.length_a   1.000
_cell.length_b   1.000
_cell.length_c   1.000
_cell.angle_alpha   90.00
_cell.angle_beta   90.00
_cell.angle_gamma   90.00
#
_symmetry.space_group_name_H-M   'P 1'
#
loop_
_entity.id
_entity.type
_entity.pdbx_description
1 polymer ?
#
loop_
_entity_poly.entity_id
_entity_poly.type
_entity_poly.pdbx_seq_one_letter_code
_entity_poly.pdbx_strand_id
1 'polypeptide(L)'
;MPGRKRAAAPPRPIAPGDVVAAFANVLGEWTAAQIIDLTADDETASVLELDWSGPEPSSVADLGDVAPLRLTHHAWGGAFSYCDFEWVLPRSYKVIGTMPLLLDEPCRSYSSGWRLGDQLARQRHWDGGGRDDPPDPQSATYKGPELNELLDEPADPHTDVRTLNVQGIEALDCDRLVRRFPNLTGLALRGDLGLLSSAASLNELRAMQRLLIVDLYGMSKADRLLPQRVPALESLFLHGIPAEYATSMRSTWRLEIPNGTYVHIRGARKPDWVAENRDNPLRDWDGREHISGPRYMKAVAQYKTTRRAILAVLGDAGDAADDRPGRLTEIGREYGEAFNRLDGRSPFIETVEREDLFDALVHIVREAEAVHGPDLAWAQDSLISGVEAVRDW
;
A
#
# COMPACT_ATOMS: atom_id res chain seq x y z
N MET A 1 8.24 19.92 38.16
CA MET A 1 8.55 20.38 36.79
C MET A 1 8.09 19.30 35.83
N PRO A 2 7.08 19.56 34.98
CA PRO A 2 6.69 18.60 33.96
C PRO A 2 7.86 18.48 32.98
N GLY A 3 8.35 17.25 32.78
CA GLY A 3 9.44 16.99 31.86
C GLY A 3 9.08 17.49 30.47
N ARG A 4 9.83 18.48 29.97
CA ARG A 4 9.78 18.87 28.55
C ARG A 4 9.99 17.58 27.73
N LYS A 5 8.94 17.10 27.06
CA LYS A 5 9.12 16.14 25.96
C LYS A 5 10.14 16.80 25.02
N ARG A 6 11.25 16.11 24.79
CA ARG A 6 12.24 16.53 23.81
C ARG A 6 11.50 16.67 22.48
N ALA A 7 11.61 17.82 21.80
CA ALA A 7 11.02 17.99 20.49
C ALA A 7 11.51 16.84 19.59
N ALA A 8 10.59 16.22 18.86
CA ALA A 8 10.94 15.20 17.89
C ALA A 8 11.90 15.83 16.86
N ALA A 9 12.88 15.05 16.41
CA ALA A 9 13.89 15.50 15.46
C ALA A 9 14.15 14.37 14.45
N PRO A 10 14.54 14.72 13.20
CA PRO A 10 14.91 13.74 12.20
C PRO A 10 15.95 12.74 12.73
N PRO A 11 15.76 11.41 12.55
CA PRO A 11 16.69 10.40 13.06
C PRO A 11 18.11 10.54 12.49
N ARG A 12 18.22 10.93 11.22
CA ARG A 12 19.44 11.41 10.59
C ARG A 12 19.32 12.92 10.42
N PRO A 13 20.31 13.72 10.88
CA PRO A 13 20.20 15.18 10.85
C PRO A 13 19.97 15.71 9.43
N ILE A 14 18.88 16.46 9.28
CA ILE A 14 18.55 17.31 8.13
C ILE A 14 17.90 18.59 8.67
N ALA A 15 18.02 19.69 7.94
CA ALA A 15 17.43 20.98 8.26
C ALA A 15 16.96 21.72 6.99
N PRO A 16 16.00 22.65 7.10
CA PRO A 16 15.69 23.57 6.01
C PRO A 16 16.94 24.23 5.42
N GLY A 17 17.05 24.22 4.09
CA GLY A 17 18.20 24.69 3.34
C GLY A 17 19.21 23.61 2.98
N ASP A 18 19.20 22.44 3.66
CA ASP A 18 20.09 21.34 3.33
C ASP A 18 19.82 20.82 1.92
N VAL A 19 20.88 20.52 1.20
CA VAL A 19 20.85 19.88 -0.11
C VAL A 19 21.25 18.43 0.07
N VAL A 20 20.39 17.53 -0.37
CA VAL A 20 20.61 16.09 -0.36
C VAL A 20 20.81 15.57 -1.77
N ALA A 21 21.64 14.54 -1.92
CA ALA A 21 21.87 13.86 -3.18
C ALA A 21 21.71 12.35 -3.03
N ALA A 22 21.20 11.72 -4.09
CA ALA A 22 21.07 10.27 -4.21
C ALA A 22 21.30 9.83 -5.66
N PHE A 23 21.64 8.57 -5.84
CA PHE A 23 21.79 7.98 -7.18
C PHE A 23 20.42 7.53 -7.71
N ALA A 24 20.06 8.00 -8.90
CA ALA A 24 18.82 7.63 -9.58
C ALA A 24 19.10 6.53 -10.60
N ASN A 25 18.70 5.28 -10.31
CA ASN A 25 18.97 4.13 -11.19
C ASN A 25 18.39 4.31 -12.61
N VAL A 26 17.21 4.94 -12.73
CA VAL A 26 16.54 5.19 -14.02
C VAL A 26 17.35 6.13 -14.91
N LEU A 27 18.08 7.09 -14.31
CA LEU A 27 18.93 8.03 -15.02
C LEU A 27 20.37 7.51 -15.19
N GLY A 28 20.82 6.61 -14.31
CA GLY A 28 22.23 6.22 -14.20
C GLY A 28 23.13 7.35 -13.68
N GLU A 29 22.55 8.36 -13.03
CA GLU A 29 23.22 9.58 -12.58
C GLU A 29 22.80 9.94 -11.15
N TRP A 30 23.61 10.76 -10.49
CA TRP A 30 23.22 11.38 -9.22
C TRP A 30 22.25 12.52 -9.46
N THR A 31 21.30 12.70 -8.56
CA THR A 31 20.30 13.76 -8.54
C THR A 31 20.33 14.47 -7.19
N ALA A 32 19.66 15.63 -7.09
CA ALA A 32 19.67 16.44 -5.89
C ALA A 32 18.29 17.03 -5.55
N ALA A 33 18.08 17.27 -4.25
CA ALA A 33 16.91 17.97 -3.72
C ALA A 33 17.30 18.90 -2.58
N GLN A 34 16.51 19.94 -2.36
CA GLN A 34 16.60 20.81 -1.18
C GLN A 34 15.52 20.45 -0.17
N ILE A 35 15.88 20.42 1.11
CA ILE A 35 14.92 20.38 2.23
C ILE A 35 14.39 21.80 2.43
N ILE A 36 13.09 21.99 2.28
CA ILE A 36 12.46 23.31 2.38
C ILE A 36 11.90 23.55 3.78
N ASP A 37 11.24 22.56 4.36
CA ASP A 37 10.63 22.66 5.69
C ASP A 37 10.63 21.31 6.41
N LEU A 38 10.43 21.33 7.73
CA LEU A 38 10.28 20.17 8.59
C LEU A 38 9.07 20.34 9.51
N THR A 39 8.11 19.42 9.41
CA THR A 39 6.91 19.42 10.26
C THR A 39 7.05 18.37 11.36
N ALA A 40 7.36 18.83 12.58
CA ALA A 40 7.67 17.93 13.69
C ALA A 40 6.48 17.14 14.23
N ASP A 41 5.26 17.65 14.10
CA ASP A 41 4.05 16.95 14.58
C ASP A 41 3.70 15.74 13.71
N ASP A 42 3.98 15.84 12.40
CA ASP A 42 3.71 14.79 11.41
C ASP A 42 4.96 13.98 11.03
N GLU A 43 6.13 14.34 11.59
CA GLU A 43 7.41 13.71 11.29
C GLU A 43 7.76 13.73 9.79
N THR A 44 7.45 14.85 9.11
CA THR A 44 7.66 15.01 7.66
C THR A 44 8.71 16.07 7.30
N ALA A 45 9.26 15.93 6.10
CA ALA A 45 10.17 16.88 5.46
C ALA A 45 9.63 17.25 4.08
N SER A 46 9.57 18.55 3.79
CA SER A 46 9.20 19.06 2.46
C SER A 46 10.42 19.04 1.56
N VAL A 47 10.39 18.20 0.53
CA VAL A 47 11.53 17.92 -0.36
C VAL A 47 11.26 18.50 -1.74
N LEU A 48 12.11 19.42 -2.16
CA LEU A 48 12.07 20.06 -3.49
C LEU A 48 13.15 19.45 -4.38
N GLU A 49 12.77 18.70 -5.41
CA GLU A 49 13.76 18.20 -6.37
C GLU A 49 14.36 19.36 -7.20
N LEU A 50 15.64 19.25 -7.49
CA LEU A 50 16.37 20.21 -8.33
C LEU A 50 16.43 19.68 -9.75
N ASP A 51 16.39 20.59 -10.73
CA ASP A 51 16.64 20.27 -12.14
C ASP A 51 18.14 20.06 -12.37
N TRP A 52 18.65 18.97 -11.80
CA TRP A 52 20.06 18.63 -11.83
C TRP A 52 20.27 17.13 -11.80
N SER A 53 21.16 16.65 -12.67
CA SER A 53 21.81 15.37 -12.49
C SER A 53 23.22 15.37 -13.06
N GLY A 54 24.04 14.42 -12.61
CA GLY A 54 25.38 14.23 -13.15
C GLY A 54 26.23 13.24 -12.36
N PRO A 55 27.56 13.40 -12.39
CA PRO A 55 28.48 12.64 -11.54
C PRO A 55 28.20 12.83 -10.06
N GLU A 56 28.73 11.94 -9.21
CA GLU A 56 28.55 12.02 -7.77
C GLU A 56 29.01 13.38 -7.19
N PRO A 57 28.10 14.20 -6.61
CA PRO A 57 28.48 15.49 -6.06
C PRO A 57 29.09 15.29 -4.68
N SER A 58 30.15 16.05 -4.39
CA SER A 58 30.80 16.11 -3.09
C SER A 58 30.30 17.29 -2.26
N SER A 59 29.86 18.37 -2.92
CA SER A 59 29.37 19.60 -2.30
C SER A 59 28.32 20.32 -3.13
N VAL A 60 27.64 21.32 -2.56
CA VAL A 60 26.70 22.19 -3.29
C VAL A 60 27.38 22.91 -4.48
N ALA A 61 28.68 23.18 -4.42
CA ALA A 61 29.39 23.84 -5.51
C ALA A 61 29.46 22.97 -6.79
N ASP A 62 29.37 21.65 -6.65
CA ASP A 62 29.45 20.72 -7.78
C ASP A 62 28.18 20.74 -8.65
N LEU A 63 27.08 21.29 -8.14
CA LEU A 63 25.84 21.38 -8.91
C LEU A 63 25.82 22.56 -9.90
N GLY A 64 26.67 23.57 -9.69
CA GLY A 64 26.63 24.82 -10.45
C GLY A 64 25.35 25.63 -10.20
N ASP A 65 24.84 26.28 -11.25
CA ASP A 65 23.58 27.02 -11.19
C ASP A 65 22.40 26.04 -11.29
N VAL A 66 21.72 25.80 -10.16
CA VAL A 66 20.56 24.90 -10.08
C VAL A 66 19.26 25.66 -9.86
N ALA A 67 18.20 25.12 -10.44
CA ALA A 67 16.83 25.60 -10.27
C ALA A 67 15.92 24.49 -9.73
N PRO A 68 14.77 24.82 -9.13
CA PRO A 68 13.75 23.82 -8.81
C PRO A 68 13.26 23.08 -10.05
N LEU A 69 13.10 21.76 -9.96
CA LEU A 69 12.56 20.94 -11.05
C LEU A 69 11.11 21.33 -11.33
N ARG A 70 10.84 21.79 -12.55
CA ARG A 70 9.50 22.12 -13.03
C ARG A 70 8.92 20.99 -13.86
N LEU A 71 7.72 20.54 -13.50
CA LEU A 71 7.03 19.42 -14.14
C LEU A 71 6.03 19.95 -15.18
N THR A 72 6.25 19.55 -16.43
CA THR A 72 5.35 19.81 -17.56
C THR A 72 4.88 18.53 -18.25
N HIS A 73 5.34 17.37 -17.76
CA HIS A 73 4.90 16.07 -18.27
C HIS A 73 3.45 15.76 -17.88
N HIS A 74 2.77 14.91 -18.66
CA HIS A 74 1.41 14.47 -18.36
C HIS A 74 0.43 15.65 -18.16
N ALA A 75 -0.32 15.67 -17.06
CA ALA A 75 -1.26 16.73 -16.70
C ALA A 75 -0.66 17.76 -15.73
N TRP A 76 0.67 17.76 -15.54
CA TRP A 76 1.34 18.72 -14.67
C TRP A 76 1.38 20.11 -15.33
N GLY A 77 0.75 21.09 -14.70
CA GLY A 77 0.61 22.47 -15.21
C GLY A 77 1.82 23.37 -14.98
N GLY A 78 3.04 22.83 -14.99
CA GLY A 78 4.25 23.59 -14.65
C GLY A 78 4.49 23.74 -13.15
N ALA A 79 3.92 22.86 -12.31
CA ALA A 79 4.20 22.84 -10.88
C ALA A 79 5.65 22.37 -10.61
N PHE A 80 6.19 22.70 -9.43
CA PHE A 80 7.50 22.16 -9.03
C PHE A 80 7.37 20.73 -8.51
N SER A 81 8.40 19.91 -8.68
CA SER A 81 8.49 18.61 -8.00
C SER A 81 8.79 18.87 -6.52
N TYR A 82 7.73 19.04 -5.75
CA TYR A 82 7.77 19.43 -4.36
C TYR A 82 6.77 18.59 -3.56
N CYS A 83 7.26 17.80 -2.61
CA CYS A 83 6.46 16.82 -1.89
C CYS A 83 6.92 16.65 -0.44
N ASP A 84 5.98 16.46 0.47
CA ASP A 84 6.24 16.03 1.83
C ASP A 84 6.46 14.51 1.84
N PHE A 85 7.56 14.11 2.49
CA PHE A 85 7.93 12.73 2.76
C PHE A 85 8.19 12.53 4.25
N GLU A 86 8.32 11.28 4.69
CA GLU A 86 8.89 10.99 6.01
C GLU A 86 10.25 11.69 6.21
N TRP A 87 10.49 12.30 7.38
CA TRP A 87 11.77 12.96 7.67
C TRP A 87 12.92 12.00 8.00
N VAL A 88 12.83 10.76 7.53
CA VAL A 88 13.88 9.75 7.67
C VAL A 88 14.72 9.77 6.39
N LEU A 89 15.86 10.46 6.42
CA LEU A 89 16.77 10.50 5.28
C LEU A 89 17.24 9.07 4.93
N PRO A 90 16.96 8.52 3.73
CA PRO A 90 17.28 7.14 3.40
C PRO A 90 18.79 6.90 3.32
N ARG A 91 19.25 5.68 3.65
CA ARG A 91 20.68 5.33 3.72
C ARG A 91 21.47 5.67 2.46
N SER A 92 20.86 5.51 1.29
CA SER A 92 21.46 5.83 0.00
C SER A 92 21.64 7.33 -0.26
N TYR A 93 21.08 8.19 0.60
CA TYR A 93 21.13 9.64 0.47
C TYR A 93 22.21 10.24 1.37
N LYS A 94 22.78 11.35 0.91
CA LYS A 94 23.78 12.15 1.64
C LYS A 94 23.44 13.63 1.59
N VAL A 95 23.71 14.33 2.68
CA VAL A 95 23.72 15.80 2.70
C VAL A 95 25.04 16.28 2.11
N ILE A 96 24.98 17.17 1.12
CA ILE A 96 26.14 17.72 0.41
C ILE A 96 26.40 19.20 0.73
N GLY A 97 25.62 19.78 1.64
CA GLY A 97 25.78 21.14 2.13
C GLY A 97 24.43 21.84 2.24
N THR A 98 24.47 23.17 2.31
CA THR A 98 23.28 24.01 2.52
C THR A 98 23.30 25.14 1.51
N MET A 99 22.12 25.54 1.01
CA MET A 99 21.94 26.71 0.16
C MET A 99 20.72 27.53 0.61
N PRO A 100 20.60 28.82 0.24
CA PRO A 100 19.39 29.60 0.48
C PRO A 100 18.15 28.88 -0.08
N LEU A 101 17.03 28.99 0.61
CA LEU A 101 15.78 28.37 0.18
C LEU A 101 15.39 28.87 -1.20
N LEU A 102 15.17 27.94 -2.14
CA LEU A 102 14.69 28.25 -3.48
C LEU A 102 13.16 28.46 -3.52
N LEU A 103 12.46 28.03 -2.48
CA LEU A 103 11.03 28.23 -2.26
C LEU A 103 10.77 28.61 -0.81
N ASP A 104 9.73 29.43 -0.60
CA ASP A 104 9.23 29.87 0.72
C ASP A 104 7.73 29.57 0.87
N GLU A 105 7.23 28.62 0.07
CA GLU A 105 5.82 28.22 0.08
C GLU A 105 5.64 26.82 0.72
N PRO A 106 4.55 26.59 1.46
CA PRO A 106 4.29 25.29 2.07
C PRO A 106 3.94 24.24 1.00
N CYS A 107 4.42 23.01 1.19
CA CYS A 107 4.00 21.91 0.35
C CYS A 107 2.55 21.51 0.67
N ARG A 108 1.82 21.01 -0.34
CA ARG A 108 0.48 20.44 -0.18
C ARG A 108 0.36 19.06 -0.84
N SER A 109 1.49 18.46 -1.16
CA SER A 109 1.60 17.16 -1.80
C SER A 109 2.30 16.22 -0.83
N TYR A 110 1.81 14.99 -0.72
CA TYR A 110 2.31 14.01 0.24
C TYR A 110 2.59 12.72 -0.49
N SER A 111 3.70 12.09 -0.14
CA SER A 111 4.09 10.78 -0.66
C SER A 111 4.87 10.04 0.40
N SER A 112 5.23 8.80 0.10
CA SER A 112 6.00 7.95 1.01
C SER A 112 7.08 7.20 0.25
N GLY A 113 8.22 7.00 0.90
CA GLY A 113 9.39 6.44 0.26
C GLY A 113 10.00 7.45 -0.71
N TRP A 114 11.13 8.02 -0.33
CA TRP A 114 11.87 8.94 -1.17
C TRP A 114 12.25 8.27 -2.51
N ARG A 115 12.02 8.96 -3.63
CA ARG A 115 12.28 8.47 -4.99
C ARG A 115 12.91 9.57 -5.85
N LEU A 116 14.07 10.04 -5.39
CA LEU A 116 14.72 11.19 -6.00
C LEU A 116 15.18 10.85 -7.42
N GLY A 117 14.80 11.67 -8.40
CA GLY A 117 15.13 11.47 -9.80
C GLY A 117 14.05 10.78 -10.63
N ASP A 118 13.02 10.18 -10.03
CA ASP A 118 11.91 9.57 -10.79
C ASP A 118 11.16 10.64 -11.61
N GLN A 119 10.89 11.81 -11.02
CA GLN A 119 10.22 12.91 -11.72
C GLN A 119 11.15 13.57 -12.74
N LEU A 120 12.44 13.71 -12.43
CA LEU A 120 13.42 14.23 -13.39
C LEU A 120 13.53 13.33 -14.63
N ALA A 121 13.53 12.00 -14.45
CA ALA A 121 13.52 11.04 -15.55
C ALA A 121 12.27 11.17 -16.44
N ARG A 122 11.09 11.29 -15.81
CA ARG A 122 9.82 11.52 -16.52
C ARG A 122 9.83 12.85 -17.28
N GLN A 123 10.35 13.91 -16.66
CA GLN A 123 10.45 15.22 -17.28
C GLN A 123 11.39 15.20 -18.50
N ARG A 124 12.57 14.58 -18.38
CA ARG A 124 13.52 14.44 -19.50
C ARG A 124 12.96 13.61 -20.65
N HIS A 125 12.27 12.50 -20.34
CA HIS A 125 11.58 11.71 -21.36
C HIS A 125 10.52 12.53 -22.09
N TRP A 126 9.77 13.35 -21.35
CA TRP A 126 8.78 14.26 -21.91
C TRP A 126 9.37 15.34 -22.81
N ASP A 127 10.46 15.97 -22.39
CA ASP A 127 11.18 16.98 -23.17
C ASP A 127 11.80 16.37 -24.44
N GLY A 128 12.18 15.08 -24.37
CA GLY A 128 12.60 14.28 -25.52
C GLY A 128 11.47 13.86 -26.47
N GLY A 129 10.21 14.17 -26.15
CA GLY A 129 9.04 13.88 -26.99
C GLY A 129 8.21 12.66 -26.56
N GLY A 130 8.64 11.93 -25.52
CA GLY A 130 7.86 10.86 -24.91
C GLY A 130 6.56 11.38 -24.27
N ARG A 131 5.48 10.61 -24.32
CA ARG A 131 4.17 11.01 -23.75
C ARG A 131 3.60 9.99 -22.78
N ASP A 132 4.30 8.89 -22.62
CA ASP A 132 4.14 7.81 -21.66
C ASP A 132 5.19 7.92 -20.54
N ASP A 133 5.17 6.96 -19.60
CA ASP A 133 6.23 6.82 -18.61
C ASP A 133 7.51 6.28 -19.28
N PRO A 134 8.71 6.73 -18.86
CA PRO A 134 9.94 6.18 -19.38
C PRO A 134 10.02 4.68 -19.08
N PRO A 135 10.45 3.84 -20.04
CA PRO A 135 10.59 2.42 -19.79
C PRO A 135 11.66 2.18 -18.72
N ASP A 136 11.34 1.38 -17.70
CA ASP A 136 12.30 0.87 -16.73
C ASP A 136 12.53 -0.63 -17.02
N PRO A 137 13.54 -0.99 -17.84
CA PRO A 137 13.79 -2.38 -18.20
C PRO A 137 14.26 -3.23 -17.00
N GLN A 138 14.62 -2.59 -15.88
CA GLN A 138 14.98 -3.26 -14.64
C GLN A 138 13.77 -3.45 -13.71
N SER A 139 12.58 -3.03 -14.11
CA SER A 139 11.34 -3.22 -13.36
C SER A 139 10.42 -4.20 -14.04
N ALA A 140 9.86 -5.13 -13.27
CA ALA A 140 8.87 -6.09 -13.74
C ALA A 140 7.62 -6.06 -12.85
N THR A 141 6.46 -6.26 -13.48
CA THR A 141 5.18 -6.35 -12.78
C THR A 141 4.45 -7.62 -13.21
N TYR A 142 3.94 -8.39 -12.25
CA TYR A 142 3.20 -9.64 -12.50
C TYR A 142 1.92 -9.70 -11.67
N LYS A 143 0.92 -10.42 -12.16
CA LYS A 143 -0.11 -10.99 -11.29
C LYS A 143 0.43 -12.24 -10.58
N GLY A 144 -0.11 -12.53 -9.40
CA GLY A 144 0.31 -13.69 -8.58
C GLY A 144 0.31 -15.01 -9.35
N PRO A 145 -0.79 -15.38 -10.05
CA PRO A 145 -0.84 -16.60 -10.86
C PRO A 145 0.22 -16.64 -11.97
N GLU A 146 0.37 -15.55 -12.73
CA GLU A 146 1.36 -15.44 -13.82
C GLU A 146 2.79 -15.60 -13.29
N LEU A 147 3.09 -15.01 -12.13
CA LEU A 147 4.38 -15.19 -11.49
C LEU A 147 4.60 -16.65 -11.06
N ASN A 148 3.59 -17.32 -10.51
CA ASN A 148 3.74 -18.72 -10.09
C ASN A 148 4.02 -19.63 -11.30
N GLU A 149 3.33 -19.42 -12.42
CA GLU A 149 3.61 -20.11 -13.69
C GLU A 149 5.07 -19.87 -14.13
N LEU A 150 5.50 -18.61 -14.16
CA LEU A 150 6.90 -18.26 -14.47
C LEU A 150 7.87 -18.98 -13.55
N LEU A 151 7.62 -18.96 -12.23
CA LEU A 151 8.48 -19.60 -11.25
C LEU A 151 8.49 -21.12 -11.40
N ASP A 152 7.46 -21.76 -11.98
CA ASP A 152 7.35 -23.22 -12.14
C ASP A 152 8.21 -23.71 -13.30
N GLU A 153 8.44 -22.84 -14.29
CA GLU A 153 9.29 -23.14 -15.43
C GLU A 153 10.76 -23.26 -15.00
N PRO A 154 11.50 -24.29 -15.46
CA PRO A 154 12.94 -24.36 -15.27
C PRO A 154 13.61 -23.34 -16.19
N ALA A 155 13.86 -22.14 -15.67
CA ALA A 155 14.50 -21.05 -16.38
C ALA A 155 15.64 -20.43 -15.57
N ASP A 156 16.59 -19.82 -16.28
CA ASP A 156 17.70 -19.09 -15.67
C ASP A 156 17.20 -17.91 -14.80
N PRO A 157 17.95 -17.52 -13.75
CA PRO A 157 17.61 -16.35 -12.96
C PRO A 157 17.52 -15.08 -13.80
N HIS A 158 16.50 -14.25 -13.56
CA HIS A 158 16.39 -12.91 -14.11
C HIS A 158 17.32 -11.97 -13.34
N THR A 159 18.58 -11.91 -13.77
CA THR A 159 19.62 -11.09 -13.13
C THR A 159 19.53 -9.61 -13.44
N ASP A 160 18.74 -9.21 -14.43
CA ASP A 160 18.62 -7.84 -14.91
C ASP A 160 17.48 -7.07 -14.23
N VAL A 161 16.51 -7.78 -13.67
CA VAL A 161 15.42 -7.19 -12.89
C VAL A 161 15.95 -6.78 -11.51
N ARG A 162 15.65 -5.53 -11.13
CA ARG A 162 16.00 -4.88 -9.86
C ARG A 162 14.76 -4.55 -9.04
N THR A 163 13.64 -4.22 -9.69
CA THR A 163 12.38 -3.93 -9.01
C THR A 163 11.31 -4.92 -9.45
N LEU A 164 10.64 -5.55 -8.49
CA LEU A 164 9.56 -6.49 -8.76
C LEU A 164 8.28 -6.06 -8.02
N ASN A 165 7.19 -5.90 -8.77
CA ASN A 165 5.86 -5.61 -8.25
C ASN A 165 4.92 -6.79 -8.55
N VAL A 166 4.30 -7.35 -7.52
CA VAL A 166 3.41 -8.50 -7.67
C VAL A 166 2.08 -8.20 -7.01
N GLN A 167 1.00 -8.39 -7.75
CA GLN A 167 -0.36 -8.11 -7.29
C GLN A 167 -1.25 -9.35 -7.34
N GLY A 168 -2.26 -9.43 -6.47
CA GLY A 168 -3.19 -10.55 -6.46
C GLY A 168 -2.52 -11.87 -6.09
N ILE A 169 -1.62 -11.84 -5.10
CA ILE A 169 -1.00 -13.06 -4.58
C ILE A 169 -1.99 -13.79 -3.68
N GLU A 170 -2.37 -15.01 -4.09
CA GLU A 170 -3.09 -15.96 -3.23
C GLU A 170 -2.12 -16.84 -2.43
N ALA A 171 -1.07 -17.33 -3.10
CA ALA A 171 0.03 -18.07 -2.50
C ALA A 171 1.33 -17.79 -3.27
N LEU A 172 2.45 -17.64 -2.57
CA LEU A 172 3.76 -17.42 -3.16
C LEU A 172 4.86 -18.07 -2.30
N ASP A 173 5.78 -18.78 -2.95
CA ASP A 173 6.99 -19.31 -2.33
C ASP A 173 8.16 -18.34 -2.51
N CYS A 174 8.59 -17.73 -1.40
CA CYS A 174 9.66 -16.74 -1.42
C CYS A 174 11.02 -17.33 -1.78
N ASP A 175 11.27 -18.62 -1.54
CA ASP A 175 12.53 -19.27 -1.94
C ASP A 175 12.64 -19.34 -3.46
N ARG A 176 11.54 -19.71 -4.13
CA ARG A 176 11.47 -19.72 -5.60
C ARG A 176 11.60 -18.32 -6.19
N LEU A 177 10.92 -17.33 -5.60
CA LEU A 177 11.03 -15.93 -6.01
C LEU A 177 12.48 -15.43 -5.93
N VAL A 178 13.15 -15.65 -4.80
CA VAL A 178 14.53 -15.19 -4.58
C VAL A 178 15.51 -15.86 -5.54
N ARG A 179 15.34 -17.16 -5.82
CA ARG A 179 16.17 -17.86 -6.82
C ARG A 179 15.96 -17.31 -8.22
N ARG A 180 14.73 -16.98 -8.60
CA ARG A 180 14.43 -16.42 -9.93
C ARG A 180 14.86 -14.97 -10.05
N PHE A 181 14.78 -14.18 -8.98
CA PHE A 181 15.11 -12.75 -8.98
C PHE A 181 16.14 -12.42 -7.88
N PRO A 182 17.41 -12.84 -8.03
CA PRO A 182 18.39 -12.77 -6.94
C PRO A 182 18.90 -11.35 -6.66
N ASN A 183 18.77 -10.42 -7.60
CA ASN A 183 19.39 -9.10 -7.55
C ASN A 183 18.39 -7.97 -7.25
N LEU A 184 17.27 -8.26 -6.61
CA LEU A 184 16.25 -7.26 -6.31
C LEU A 184 16.76 -6.20 -5.33
N THR A 185 16.54 -4.94 -5.67
CA THR A 185 16.68 -3.76 -4.81
C THR A 185 15.32 -3.26 -4.33
N GLY A 186 14.24 -3.52 -5.07
CA GLY A 186 12.87 -3.20 -4.68
C GLY A 186 11.93 -4.39 -4.83
N LEU A 187 11.15 -4.69 -3.80
CA LEU A 187 10.15 -5.76 -3.82
C LEU A 187 8.83 -5.27 -3.25
N ALA A 188 7.76 -5.37 -4.03
CA ALA A 188 6.40 -5.09 -3.62
C ALA A 188 5.51 -6.32 -3.83
N LEU A 189 4.98 -6.87 -2.75
CA LEU A 189 4.09 -8.03 -2.76
C LEU A 189 2.72 -7.61 -2.21
N ARG A 190 1.67 -7.81 -2.99
CA ARG A 190 0.30 -7.47 -2.62
C ARG A 190 -0.61 -8.67 -2.81
N GLY A 191 -1.24 -9.11 -1.74
CA GLY A 191 -2.25 -10.15 -1.74
C GLY A 191 -3.60 -9.62 -1.30
N ASP A 192 -4.51 -10.56 -1.08
CA ASP A 192 -5.77 -10.35 -0.39
C ASP A 192 -5.98 -11.52 0.57
N LEU A 193 -5.47 -11.38 1.79
CA LEU A 193 -5.29 -12.49 2.74
C LEU A 193 -4.50 -13.67 2.14
N GLY A 194 -3.55 -13.36 1.26
CA GLY A 194 -2.71 -14.35 0.59
C GLY A 194 -1.65 -14.96 1.51
N LEU A 195 -0.96 -15.99 1.05
CA LEU A 195 0.04 -16.73 1.82
C LEU A 195 1.45 -16.57 1.24
N LEU A 196 2.40 -16.22 2.08
CA LEU A 196 3.83 -16.34 1.81
C LEU A 196 4.38 -17.55 2.54
N SER A 197 5.01 -18.44 1.79
CA SER A 197 5.80 -19.56 2.30
C SER A 197 7.29 -19.29 2.11
N SER A 198 8.13 -19.92 2.92
CA SER A 198 9.59 -19.74 2.88
C SER A 198 10.05 -18.28 3.01
N ALA A 199 9.28 -17.43 3.71
CA ALA A 199 9.52 -15.99 3.75
C ALA A 199 10.89 -15.61 4.36
N ALA A 200 11.47 -16.49 5.18
CA ALA A 200 12.85 -16.37 5.64
C ALA A 200 13.87 -16.18 4.49
N SER A 201 13.63 -16.74 3.31
CA SER A 201 14.52 -16.63 2.14
C SER A 201 14.70 -15.19 1.63
N LEU A 202 13.78 -14.27 1.97
CA LEU A 202 13.97 -12.84 1.68
C LEU A 202 15.23 -12.26 2.34
N ASN A 203 15.79 -12.92 3.37
CA ASN A 203 17.10 -12.59 3.96
C ASN A 203 18.31 -12.86 3.03
N GLU A 204 18.10 -13.36 1.82
CA GLU A 204 19.16 -13.57 0.82
C GLU A 204 19.32 -12.38 -0.13
N LEU A 205 18.32 -11.51 -0.23
CA LEU A 205 18.32 -10.31 -1.08
C LEU A 205 19.16 -9.18 -0.46
N ARG A 206 20.49 -9.35 -0.43
CA ARG A 206 21.42 -8.43 0.26
C ARG A 206 21.36 -6.98 -0.25
N ALA A 207 20.98 -6.79 -1.51
CA ALA A 207 20.86 -5.49 -2.16
C ALA A 207 19.47 -4.85 -2.00
N MET A 208 18.53 -5.51 -1.32
CA MET A 208 17.16 -5.01 -1.13
C MET A 208 17.18 -3.71 -0.31
N GLN A 209 16.74 -2.63 -0.94
CA GLN A 209 16.58 -1.29 -0.38
C GLN A 209 15.13 -1.04 0.06
N ARG A 210 14.16 -1.57 -0.68
CA ARG A 210 12.74 -1.34 -0.44
C ARG A 210 11.95 -2.64 -0.38
N LEU A 211 11.18 -2.81 0.68
CA LEU A 211 10.21 -3.90 0.83
C LEU A 211 8.83 -3.35 1.16
N LEU A 212 7.85 -3.72 0.34
CA LEU A 212 6.44 -3.54 0.59
C LEU A 212 5.75 -4.91 0.64
N ILE A 213 5.01 -5.18 1.72
CA ILE A 213 4.12 -6.35 1.84
C ILE A 213 2.75 -5.87 2.29
N VAL A 214 1.71 -6.20 1.54
CA VAL A 214 0.32 -5.82 1.81
C VAL A 214 -0.58 -7.04 1.78
N ASP A 215 -1.34 -7.26 2.86
CA ASP A 215 -2.38 -8.29 3.00
C ASP A 215 -1.90 -9.71 2.68
N LEU A 216 -0.76 -10.05 3.28
CA LEU A 216 -0.07 -11.33 3.10
C LEU A 216 0.30 -11.93 4.45
N TYR A 217 0.08 -13.23 4.58
CA TYR A 217 0.16 -14.02 5.80
C TYR A 217 1.08 -15.24 5.61
N GLY A 218 1.11 -16.17 6.57
CA GLY A 218 1.99 -17.35 6.54
C GLY A 218 3.38 -17.13 7.18
N MET A 219 3.79 -15.88 7.38
CA MET A 219 5.02 -15.53 8.10
C MET A 219 4.88 -15.69 9.61
N SER A 220 5.93 -16.22 10.24
CA SER A 220 6.10 -16.32 11.69
C SER A 220 7.25 -15.42 12.17
N LYS A 221 7.50 -15.35 13.49
CA LYS A 221 8.71 -14.65 13.99
C LYS A 221 10.04 -15.19 13.41
N ALA A 222 10.08 -16.45 12.98
CA ALA A 222 11.29 -17.09 12.45
C ALA A 222 11.68 -16.54 11.07
N ASP A 223 10.70 -16.02 10.32
CA ASP A 223 10.86 -15.48 8.98
C ASP A 223 11.35 -14.02 8.96
N ARG A 224 11.55 -13.41 10.13
CA ARG A 224 11.92 -12.00 10.26
C ARG A 224 13.15 -11.66 9.41
N LEU A 225 13.11 -10.50 8.76
CA LEU A 225 14.30 -9.93 8.14
C LEU A 225 15.28 -9.43 9.20
N LEU A 226 16.56 -9.72 8.99
CA LEU A 226 17.65 -9.34 9.88
C LEU A 226 18.50 -8.23 9.24
N PRO A 227 18.79 -7.12 9.94
CA PRO A 227 19.61 -6.04 9.41
C PRO A 227 20.96 -6.49 8.85
N GLN A 228 21.62 -7.47 9.48
CA GLN A 228 22.89 -8.01 8.96
C GLN A 228 22.77 -8.85 7.67
N ARG A 229 21.55 -9.28 7.31
CA ARG A 229 21.27 -10.09 6.12
C ARG A 229 20.81 -9.23 4.95
N VAL A 230 20.08 -8.15 5.24
CA VAL A 230 19.57 -7.17 4.28
C VAL A 230 20.04 -5.75 4.66
N PRO A 231 21.36 -5.48 4.65
CA PRO A 231 21.94 -4.26 5.22
C PRO A 231 21.61 -2.98 4.43
N ALA A 232 21.19 -3.11 3.17
CA ALA A 232 20.81 -2.01 2.31
C ALA A 232 19.36 -1.52 2.54
N LEU A 233 18.57 -2.21 3.36
CA LEU A 233 17.15 -1.89 3.53
C LEU A 233 16.98 -0.51 4.17
N GLU A 234 16.41 0.40 3.40
CA GLU A 234 16.14 1.79 3.81
C GLU A 234 14.64 2.07 3.88
N SER A 235 13.79 1.19 3.35
CA SER A 235 12.35 1.36 3.36
C SER A 235 11.62 0.04 3.61
N LEU A 236 10.89 -0.03 4.72
CA LEU A 236 10.13 -1.20 5.15
C LEU A 236 8.67 -0.83 5.40
N PHE A 237 7.81 -1.22 4.47
CA PHE A 237 6.36 -1.01 4.54
C PHE A 237 5.63 -2.34 4.66
N LEU A 238 4.99 -2.58 5.81
CA LEU A 238 4.19 -3.78 6.04
C LEU A 238 2.78 -3.39 6.48
N HIS A 239 1.76 -3.85 5.76
CA HIS A 239 0.35 -3.64 6.07
C HIS A 239 -0.40 -4.97 5.98
N GLY A 240 -1.32 -5.24 6.90
CA GLY A 240 -2.12 -6.47 6.81
C GLY A 240 -1.27 -7.75 6.94
N ILE A 241 -0.49 -7.87 8.01
CA ILE A 241 0.46 -8.99 8.22
C ILE A 241 0.23 -9.71 9.55
N PRO A 242 0.79 -10.93 9.76
CA PRO A 242 0.66 -11.65 11.02
C PRO A 242 1.19 -10.85 12.22
N ALA A 243 0.43 -10.82 13.32
CA ALA A 243 0.76 -10.03 14.52
C ALA A 243 2.09 -10.43 15.19
N GLU A 244 2.44 -11.71 15.16
CA GLU A 244 3.72 -12.19 15.67
C GLU A 244 4.89 -11.68 14.81
N TYR A 245 4.76 -11.76 13.48
CA TYR A 245 5.74 -11.25 12.53
C TYR A 245 5.90 -9.73 12.66
N ALA A 246 4.79 -8.98 12.73
CA ALA A 246 4.80 -7.53 12.90
C ALA A 246 5.55 -7.10 14.16
N THR A 247 5.29 -7.76 15.29
CA THR A 247 5.98 -7.50 16.57
C THR A 247 7.49 -7.75 16.42
N SER A 248 7.87 -8.87 15.82
CA SER A 248 9.26 -9.24 15.58
C SER A 248 9.98 -8.22 14.69
N MET A 249 9.35 -7.83 13.58
CA MET A 249 9.88 -6.83 12.63
C MET A 249 10.02 -5.46 13.27
N ARG A 250 9.02 -4.95 14.01
CA ARG A 250 9.12 -3.68 14.75
C ARG A 250 10.28 -3.68 15.73
N SER A 251 10.41 -4.73 16.53
CA SER A 251 11.48 -4.83 17.54
C SER A 251 12.87 -4.83 16.92
N THR A 252 13.01 -5.47 15.75
CA THR A 252 14.27 -5.62 15.03
C THR A 252 14.64 -4.32 14.32
N TRP A 253 13.73 -3.76 13.52
CA TRP A 253 14.02 -2.66 12.60
C TRP A 253 13.92 -1.26 13.20
N ARG A 254 13.25 -1.10 14.35
CA ARG A 254 13.23 0.20 15.06
C ARG A 254 14.64 0.70 15.42
N LEU A 255 15.59 -0.22 15.63
CA LEU A 255 16.98 0.12 15.92
C LEU A 255 17.74 0.67 14.70
N GLU A 256 17.22 0.45 13.49
CA GLU A 256 17.83 0.91 12.24
C GLU A 256 17.27 2.27 11.76
N ILE A 257 16.23 2.80 12.42
CA ILE A 257 15.66 4.12 12.11
C ILE A 257 16.72 5.25 12.21
N PRO A 258 17.55 5.33 13.27
CA PRO A 258 18.64 6.31 13.34
C PRO A 258 19.68 6.16 12.23
N ASN A 259 19.75 4.98 11.61
CA ASN A 259 20.65 4.68 10.51
C ASN A 259 19.98 4.89 9.14
N GLY A 260 18.80 5.53 9.06
CA GLY A 260 18.15 5.87 7.79
C GLY A 260 17.26 4.78 7.19
N THR A 261 16.74 3.87 8.01
CA THR A 261 15.69 2.92 7.58
C THR A 261 14.32 3.43 8.02
N TYR A 262 13.46 3.77 7.08
CA TYR A 262 12.06 4.06 7.36
C TYR A 262 11.27 2.77 7.64
N VAL A 263 10.50 2.75 8.73
CA VAL A 263 9.74 1.57 9.17
C VAL A 263 8.28 1.94 9.38
N HIS A 264 7.41 1.45 8.51
CA HIS A 264 5.98 1.64 8.60
C HIS A 264 5.25 0.30 8.64
N ILE A 265 4.82 -0.11 9.84
CA ILE A 265 4.17 -1.41 10.10
C ILE A 265 2.79 -1.21 10.72
N ARG A 266 1.72 -1.42 9.94
CA ARG A 266 0.31 -1.20 10.31
C ARG A 266 -0.54 -2.45 10.03
N GLY A 267 -1.80 -2.44 10.48
CA GLY A 267 -2.76 -3.51 10.15
C GLY A 267 -2.35 -4.91 10.61
N ALA A 268 -1.63 -5.05 11.72
CA ALA A 268 -1.21 -6.37 12.22
C ALA A 268 -2.42 -7.19 12.70
N ARG A 269 -2.61 -8.42 12.21
CA ARG A 269 -3.77 -9.27 12.54
C ARG A 269 -3.38 -10.60 13.19
N LYS A 270 -4.23 -11.08 14.10
CA LYS A 270 -4.08 -12.41 14.72
C LYS A 270 -4.68 -13.49 13.80
N PRO A 271 -4.24 -14.77 13.92
CA PRO A 271 -4.81 -15.86 13.14
C PRO A 271 -6.33 -15.95 13.20
N ASP A 272 -6.92 -15.78 14.39
CA ASP A 272 -8.38 -15.83 14.57
C ASP A 272 -9.11 -14.74 13.77
N TRP A 273 -8.55 -13.52 13.72
CA TRP A 273 -9.13 -12.44 12.91
C TRP A 273 -9.10 -12.79 11.42
N VAL A 274 -8.00 -13.38 10.94
CA VAL A 274 -7.87 -13.79 9.52
C VAL A 274 -8.87 -14.88 9.19
N ALA A 275 -9.03 -15.87 10.07
CA ALA A 275 -10.01 -16.94 9.90
C ALA A 275 -11.45 -16.40 9.89
N GLU A 276 -11.77 -15.45 10.77
CA GLU A 276 -13.13 -14.87 10.88
C GLU A 276 -13.49 -13.88 9.76
N ASN A 277 -12.49 -13.29 9.08
CA ASN A 277 -12.69 -12.25 8.08
C ASN A 277 -12.34 -12.67 6.65
N ARG A 278 -11.97 -13.94 6.43
CA ARG A 278 -11.58 -14.43 5.11
C ARG A 278 -12.66 -14.22 4.06
N ASP A 279 -13.89 -14.55 4.43
CA ASP A 279 -15.07 -14.45 3.55
C ASP A 279 -15.92 -13.22 3.91
N ASN A 280 -15.32 -12.22 4.57
CA ASN A 280 -16.00 -10.98 4.92
C ASN A 280 -15.69 -9.90 3.87
N PRO A 281 -16.64 -9.52 3.00
CA PRO A 281 -16.44 -8.49 1.98
C PRO A 281 -16.26 -7.09 2.60
N LEU A 282 -16.70 -6.88 3.85
CA LEU A 282 -16.52 -5.60 4.55
C LEU A 282 -15.23 -5.54 5.38
N ARG A 283 -14.32 -6.53 5.27
CA ARG A 283 -13.11 -6.58 6.11
C ARG A 283 -12.23 -5.34 5.98
N ASP A 284 -12.20 -4.73 4.79
CA ASP A 284 -11.37 -3.57 4.46
C ASP A 284 -11.88 -2.27 5.09
N TRP A 285 -13.05 -2.29 5.72
CA TRP A 285 -13.54 -1.19 6.54
C TRP A 285 -12.80 -1.10 7.88
N ASP A 286 -12.10 -2.17 8.31
CA ASP A 286 -11.31 -2.21 9.55
C ASP A 286 -10.05 -1.35 9.46
N GLY A 287 -10.17 -0.09 9.84
CA GLY A 287 -9.07 0.87 9.88
C GLY A 287 -9.10 1.94 8.79
N ARG A 288 -10.19 2.05 8.01
CA ARG A 288 -10.44 3.24 7.18
C ARG A 288 -10.56 4.48 8.05
N GLU A 289 -9.96 5.58 7.63
CA GLU A 289 -9.83 6.81 8.43
C GLU A 289 -11.17 7.37 8.92
N HIS A 290 -12.21 7.33 8.08
CA HIS A 290 -13.54 7.84 8.39
C HIS A 290 -14.48 6.78 9.01
N ILE A 291 -14.05 5.52 9.14
CA ILE A 291 -14.83 4.43 9.74
C ILE A 291 -14.26 4.04 11.10
N SER A 292 -14.97 4.44 12.16
CA SER A 292 -14.57 4.02 13.52
C SER A 292 -14.68 2.50 13.71
N GLY A 293 -13.80 1.92 14.52
CA GLY A 293 -13.85 0.49 14.87
C GLY A 293 -15.23 -0.01 15.37
N PRO A 294 -15.96 0.73 16.22
CA PRO A 294 -17.32 0.36 16.60
C PRO A 294 -18.32 0.32 15.44
N ARG A 295 -18.18 1.20 14.43
CA ARG A 295 -19.02 1.16 13.21
C ARG A 295 -18.70 -0.08 12.39
N TYR A 296 -17.43 -0.34 12.14
CA TYR A 296 -16.97 -1.55 11.46
C TYR A 296 -17.55 -2.81 12.12
N MET A 297 -17.41 -2.96 13.44
CA MET A 297 -17.95 -4.12 14.17
C MET A 297 -19.47 -4.29 13.98
N LYS A 298 -20.24 -3.20 13.97
CA LYS A 298 -21.69 -3.25 13.73
C LYS A 298 -22.02 -3.58 12.28
N ALA A 299 -21.29 -3.03 11.31
CA ALA A 299 -21.45 -3.35 9.89
C ALA A 299 -21.21 -4.84 9.63
N VAL A 300 -20.14 -5.43 10.20
CA VAL A 300 -19.85 -6.86 10.09
C VAL A 300 -20.92 -7.71 10.79
N ALA A 301 -21.42 -7.29 11.96
CA ALA A 301 -22.50 -7.99 12.65
C ALA A 301 -23.81 -7.99 11.83
N GLN A 302 -24.13 -6.87 11.18
CA GLN A 302 -25.27 -6.76 10.27
C GLN A 302 -25.07 -7.66 9.04
N TYR A 303 -23.91 -7.59 8.39
CA TYR A 303 -23.56 -8.45 7.26
C TYR A 303 -23.70 -9.94 7.60
N LYS A 304 -23.14 -10.40 8.73
CA LYS A 304 -23.25 -11.80 9.19
C LYS A 304 -24.71 -12.21 9.48
N THR A 305 -25.55 -11.28 9.90
CA THR A 305 -26.98 -11.53 10.13
C THR A 305 -27.73 -11.68 8.82
N THR A 306 -27.54 -10.74 7.90
CA THR A 306 -28.12 -10.78 6.55
C THR A 306 -27.66 -12.00 5.76
N ARG A 307 -26.36 -12.35 5.81
CA ARG A 307 -25.83 -13.57 5.20
C ARG A 307 -26.54 -14.83 5.67
N ARG A 308 -26.72 -15.00 6.99
CA ARG A 308 -27.45 -16.16 7.54
C ARG A 308 -28.91 -16.21 7.04
N ALA A 309 -29.58 -15.06 6.96
CA ALA A 309 -30.96 -14.99 6.47
C ALA A 309 -31.06 -15.36 4.98
N ILE A 310 -30.17 -14.82 4.13
CA ILE A 310 -30.14 -15.10 2.70
C ILE A 310 -29.87 -16.58 2.44
N LEU A 311 -28.82 -17.15 3.05
CA LEU A 311 -28.47 -18.56 2.86
C LEU A 311 -29.59 -19.50 3.33
N ALA A 312 -30.32 -19.15 4.39
CA ALA A 312 -31.49 -19.92 4.82
C ALA A 312 -32.60 -19.92 3.75
N VAL A 313 -32.90 -18.77 3.14
CA VAL A 313 -33.92 -18.66 2.07
C VAL A 313 -33.49 -19.43 0.82
N LEU A 314 -32.20 -19.37 0.46
CA LEU A 314 -31.67 -19.99 -0.75
C LEU A 314 -31.43 -21.50 -0.61
N GLY A 315 -31.22 -21.99 0.61
CA GLY A 315 -31.03 -23.41 0.92
C GLY A 315 -32.35 -24.21 1.07
N ASP A 316 -33.50 -23.54 1.17
CA ASP A 316 -34.81 -24.19 1.22
C ASP A 316 -35.11 -24.86 -0.15
N ALA A 317 -35.29 -26.19 -0.15
CA ALA A 317 -35.78 -26.92 -1.33
C ALA A 317 -37.24 -26.50 -1.57
N GLY A 318 -37.47 -25.65 -2.58
CA GLY A 318 -38.74 -24.94 -2.76
C GLY A 318 -39.97 -25.85 -2.77
N ASP A 319 -41.02 -25.42 -2.06
CA ASP A 319 -42.38 -25.93 -2.17
C ASP A 319 -43.16 -25.18 -3.27
N ALA A 320 -44.33 -25.69 -3.65
CA ALA A 320 -45.18 -25.16 -4.72
C ALA A 320 -45.70 -23.69 -4.52
N ALA A 321 -45.41 -23.06 -3.39
CA ALA A 321 -45.71 -21.66 -3.08
C ALA A 321 -44.41 -20.89 -2.77
N ASP A 322 -43.57 -20.75 -3.80
CA ASP A 322 -42.23 -20.17 -3.68
C ASP A 322 -42.26 -18.64 -3.56
N ASP A 323 -42.34 -18.13 -2.32
CA ASP A 323 -42.21 -16.70 -1.98
C ASP A 323 -40.76 -16.27 -1.67
N ARG A 324 -39.76 -17.01 -2.17
CA ARG A 324 -38.35 -16.63 -1.96
C ARG A 324 -38.03 -15.21 -2.46
N PRO A 325 -38.53 -14.71 -3.61
CA PRO A 325 -38.28 -13.33 -4.03
C PRO A 325 -38.77 -12.30 -3.00
N GLY A 326 -39.99 -12.45 -2.48
CA GLY A 326 -40.56 -11.54 -1.48
C GLY A 326 -39.76 -11.55 -0.16
N ARG A 327 -39.38 -12.75 0.31
CA ARG A 327 -38.50 -12.89 1.49
C ARG A 327 -37.14 -12.23 1.31
N LEU A 328 -36.53 -12.36 0.13
CA LEU A 328 -35.25 -11.72 -0.17
C LEU A 328 -35.38 -10.19 -0.28
N THR A 329 -36.47 -9.68 -0.87
CA THR A 329 -36.75 -8.23 -0.86
C THR A 329 -36.88 -7.70 0.56
N GLU A 330 -37.56 -8.42 1.44
CA GLU A 330 -37.66 -8.01 2.85
C GLU A 330 -36.30 -8.03 3.57
N ILE A 331 -35.48 -9.05 3.33
CA ILE A 331 -34.10 -9.10 3.86
C ILE A 331 -33.26 -7.92 3.34
N GLY A 332 -33.38 -7.58 2.05
CA GLY A 332 -32.74 -6.41 1.46
C GLY A 332 -33.20 -5.11 2.13
N ARG A 333 -34.49 -4.98 2.40
CA ARG A 333 -35.07 -3.85 3.13
C ARG A 333 -34.50 -3.72 4.54
N GLU A 334 -34.49 -4.82 5.31
CA GLU A 334 -33.92 -4.85 6.66
C GLU A 334 -32.43 -4.48 6.68
N TYR A 335 -31.67 -4.95 5.67
CA TYR A 335 -30.27 -4.59 5.47
C TYR A 335 -30.11 -3.08 5.22
N GLY A 336 -30.85 -2.52 4.26
CA GLY A 336 -30.84 -1.09 3.97
C GLY A 336 -31.14 -0.24 5.19
N GLU A 337 -32.24 -0.54 5.91
CA GLU A 337 -32.61 0.18 7.13
C GLU A 337 -31.56 0.07 8.25
N ALA A 338 -30.88 -1.08 8.36
CA ALA A 338 -29.82 -1.23 9.33
C ALA A 338 -28.63 -0.31 9.02
N PHE A 339 -28.27 -0.14 7.75
CA PHE A 339 -27.23 0.78 7.34
C PHE A 339 -27.66 2.25 7.42
N ASN A 340 -28.92 2.60 7.14
CA ASN A 340 -29.47 3.94 7.44
C ASN A 340 -29.28 4.30 8.93
N ARG A 341 -29.57 3.35 9.83
CA ARG A 341 -29.39 3.56 11.28
C ARG A 341 -27.92 3.70 11.69
N LEU A 342 -27.01 3.00 10.99
CA LEU A 342 -25.57 3.10 11.26
C LEU A 342 -24.99 4.42 10.77
N ASP A 343 -25.46 4.91 9.63
CA ASP A 343 -25.03 6.16 9.00
C ASP A 343 -25.60 7.37 9.76
N GLY A 344 -26.93 7.45 9.86
CA GLY A 344 -27.68 8.29 10.79
C GLY A 344 -27.14 9.73 10.93
N ARG A 345 -26.82 10.13 12.17
CA ARG A 345 -26.46 11.54 12.49
C ARG A 345 -25.03 11.91 12.15
N SER A 346 -24.19 10.95 11.80
CA SER A 346 -22.80 11.20 11.43
C SER A 346 -22.51 10.27 10.25
N PRO A 347 -22.86 10.72 9.03
CA PRO A 347 -22.66 9.93 7.83
C PRO A 347 -21.22 9.49 7.68
N PHE A 348 -21.05 8.28 7.19
CA PHE A 348 -19.76 7.67 6.86
C PHE A 348 -19.86 6.74 5.64
N ILE A 349 -21.06 6.42 5.17
CA ILE A 349 -21.26 5.65 3.96
C ILE A 349 -21.16 6.62 2.78
N GLU A 350 -20.02 6.61 2.09
CA GLU A 350 -19.82 7.39 0.88
C GLU A 350 -20.06 6.50 -0.36
N THR A 351 -19.60 6.96 -1.53
CA THR A 351 -19.75 6.21 -2.79
C THR A 351 -19.08 4.84 -2.71
N VAL A 352 -17.89 4.74 -2.12
CA VAL A 352 -17.13 3.48 -2.01
C VAL A 352 -17.83 2.51 -1.07
N GLU A 353 -18.20 2.97 0.13
CA GLU A 353 -18.90 2.13 1.11
C GLU A 353 -20.27 1.69 0.58
N ARG A 354 -20.96 2.53 -0.21
CA ARG A 354 -22.19 2.13 -0.90
C ARG A 354 -21.96 0.97 -1.85
N GLU A 355 -20.94 1.04 -2.69
CA GLU A 355 -20.57 -0.03 -3.62
C GLU A 355 -20.21 -1.31 -2.84
N ASP A 356 -19.39 -1.19 -1.79
CA ASP A 356 -19.00 -2.30 -0.92
C ASP A 356 -20.23 -3.01 -0.31
N LEU A 357 -21.27 -2.26 0.09
CA LEU A 357 -22.49 -2.82 0.67
C LEU A 357 -23.33 -3.61 -0.33
N PHE A 358 -23.37 -3.19 -1.59
CA PHE A 358 -24.04 -3.95 -2.66
C PHE A 358 -23.21 -5.16 -3.08
N ASP A 359 -21.89 -4.99 -3.23
CA ASP A 359 -20.96 -6.08 -3.53
C ASP A 359 -21.00 -7.16 -2.44
N ALA A 360 -21.21 -6.78 -1.18
CA ALA A 360 -21.40 -7.73 -0.08
C ALA A 360 -22.64 -8.61 -0.26
N LEU A 361 -23.75 -8.08 -0.80
CA LEU A 361 -24.96 -8.87 -1.10
C LEU A 361 -24.73 -9.79 -2.30
N VAL A 362 -24.10 -9.27 -3.36
CA VAL A 362 -23.70 -10.07 -4.54
C VAL A 362 -22.79 -11.22 -4.12
N HIS A 363 -21.84 -10.97 -3.22
CA HIS A 363 -20.94 -11.98 -2.67
C HIS A 363 -21.70 -13.13 -1.99
N ILE A 364 -22.72 -12.82 -1.17
CA ILE A 364 -23.53 -13.84 -0.50
C ILE A 364 -24.30 -14.70 -1.52
N VAL A 365 -24.84 -14.09 -2.58
CA VAL A 365 -25.55 -14.86 -3.63
C VAL A 365 -24.59 -15.76 -4.39
N ARG A 366 -23.40 -15.28 -4.77
CA ARG A 366 -22.36 -16.10 -5.42
C ARG A 366 -21.93 -17.28 -4.54
N GLU A 367 -21.84 -17.07 -3.24
CA GLU A 367 -21.58 -18.15 -2.28
C GLU A 367 -22.68 -19.22 -2.35
N ALA A 368 -23.95 -18.82 -2.38
CA ALA A 368 -25.07 -19.74 -2.52
C ALA A 368 -25.06 -20.46 -3.88
N GLU A 369 -24.72 -19.78 -4.97
CA GLU A 369 -24.61 -20.37 -6.32
C GLU A 369 -23.55 -21.47 -6.38
N ALA A 370 -22.42 -21.28 -5.69
CA ALA A 370 -21.36 -22.29 -5.63
C ALA A 370 -21.82 -23.59 -4.93
N VAL A 371 -22.82 -23.52 -4.05
CA VAL A 371 -23.36 -24.66 -3.30
C VAL A 371 -24.60 -25.26 -3.98
N HIS A 372 -25.47 -24.43 -4.53
CA HIS A 372 -26.81 -24.83 -4.99
C HIS A 372 -27.00 -24.78 -6.52
N GLY A 373 -26.04 -24.21 -7.27
CA GLY A 373 -26.08 -24.08 -8.73
C GLY A 373 -26.34 -22.64 -9.22
N PRO A 374 -26.06 -22.33 -10.50
CA PRO A 374 -25.91 -20.97 -11.02
C PRO A 374 -27.22 -20.22 -11.36
N ASP A 375 -28.38 -20.62 -10.84
CA ASP A 375 -29.69 -20.05 -11.21
C ASP A 375 -30.27 -19.14 -10.11
N LEU A 376 -29.48 -18.16 -9.65
CA LEU A 376 -29.87 -17.24 -8.57
C LEU A 376 -29.76 -15.76 -8.95
N ALA A 377 -29.71 -15.42 -10.25
CA ALA A 377 -29.68 -14.02 -10.70
C ALA A 377 -30.86 -13.19 -10.15
N TRP A 378 -32.05 -13.78 -10.10
CA TRP A 378 -33.27 -13.17 -9.53
C TRP A 378 -33.15 -12.83 -8.03
N ALA A 379 -32.28 -13.54 -7.30
CA ALA A 379 -32.05 -13.32 -5.87
C ALA A 379 -31.34 -11.99 -5.61
N GLN A 380 -30.40 -11.63 -6.49
CA GLN A 380 -29.69 -10.35 -6.44
C GLN A 380 -30.67 -9.20 -6.68
N ASP A 381 -31.48 -9.29 -7.74
CA ASP A 381 -32.49 -8.27 -8.06
C ASP A 381 -33.48 -8.06 -6.91
N SER A 382 -33.93 -9.15 -6.28
CA SER A 382 -34.86 -9.10 -5.15
C SER A 382 -34.25 -8.37 -3.95
N LEU A 383 -33.00 -8.70 -3.58
CA LEU A 383 -32.26 -8.07 -2.50
C LEU A 383 -32.02 -6.57 -2.78
N ILE A 384 -31.51 -6.25 -3.98
CA ILE A 384 -31.21 -4.87 -4.40
C ILE A 384 -32.49 -4.03 -4.35
N SER A 385 -33.60 -4.53 -4.90
CA SER A 385 -34.89 -3.84 -4.87
C SER A 385 -35.33 -3.50 -3.44
N GLY A 386 -35.13 -4.43 -2.49
CA GLY A 386 -35.41 -4.21 -1.08
C GLY A 386 -34.57 -3.09 -0.45
N VAL A 387 -33.26 -3.11 -0.71
CA VAL A 387 -32.33 -2.07 -0.22
C VAL A 387 -32.68 -0.71 -0.79
N GLU A 388 -32.89 -0.63 -2.11
CA GLU A 388 -33.18 0.63 -2.80
C GLU A 388 -34.49 1.27 -2.37
N ALA A 389 -35.47 0.48 -1.93
CA ALA A 389 -36.75 0.99 -1.46
C ALA A 389 -36.64 1.82 -0.17
N VAL A 390 -35.57 1.65 0.60
CA VAL A 390 -35.41 2.28 1.92
C VAL A 390 -34.10 3.04 2.11
N ARG A 391 -33.07 2.82 1.28
CA ARG A 391 -31.75 3.44 1.49
C ARG A 391 -31.82 4.97 1.51
N ASP A 392 -31.18 5.58 2.50
CA ASP A 392 -31.06 7.04 2.65
C ASP A 392 -29.61 7.53 2.83
N TRP A 393 -28.64 6.64 2.63
CA TRP A 393 -27.19 6.86 2.69
C TRP A 393 -26.52 6.97 1.29
#